data_AF-A0AB39D272-F1
#
_entry.id   AF-A0AB39D272-F1
#
_cell.length_a   1.000
_cell.length_b   1.000
_cell.length_c   1.000
_cell.angle_alpha   90.00
_cell.angle_beta   90.00
_cell.angle_gamma   90.00
#
_symmetry.space_group_name_H-M   'P 1'
#
loop_
_entity.id
_entity.type
_entity.pdbx_description
1 polymer ?
#
loop_
_entity_poly.entity_id
_entity_poly.type
_entity_poly.pdbx_seq_one_letter_code
_entity_poly.pdbx_strand_id
1 'polypeptide(L)'
;MSDRELLELAARAVGYRTASDARNVWIADSDGTRTVRFCPLDDSGQAFALAVDLDLNVFHAANCAYAMPSEDDGSNEQRVSYAAAGGKYKATRLAIVRAAAEIGRAALAQEGS
;
A
#
# COMPACT_ATOMS: atom_id res chain seq x y z
N MET A 1 -8.31 -3.39 10.40
CA MET A 1 -8.37 -3.32 8.93
C MET A 1 -8.23 -4.71 8.37
N SER A 2 -9.17 -5.12 7.51
CA SER A 2 -9.06 -6.39 6.77
C SER A 2 -8.04 -6.27 5.62
N ASP A 3 -7.51 -7.37 5.11
CA ASP A 3 -6.59 -7.34 3.94
C ASP A 3 -7.27 -6.69 2.73
N ARG A 4 -8.57 -6.91 2.54
CA ARG A 4 -9.35 -6.28 1.47
C ARG A 4 -9.39 -4.77 1.62
N GLU A 5 -9.77 -4.28 2.79
CA GLU A 5 -9.86 -2.84 3.09
C GLU A 5 -8.49 -2.16 2.96
N LEU A 6 -7.43 -2.83 3.41
CA LEU A 6 -6.04 -2.39 3.25
C LEU A 6 -5.68 -2.20 1.78
N LEU A 7 -6.00 -3.18 0.93
CA LEU A 7 -5.74 -3.12 -0.50
C LEU A 7 -6.58 -2.06 -1.21
N GLU A 8 -7.85 -1.91 -0.86
CA GLU A 8 -8.73 -0.89 -1.44
C GLU A 8 -8.22 0.53 -1.12
N LEU A 9 -7.80 0.80 0.12
CA LEU A 9 -7.22 2.08 0.51
C LEU A 9 -5.89 2.35 -0.21
N ALA A 10 -5.00 1.35 -0.30
CA ALA A 10 -3.73 1.50 -0.99
C ALA A 10 -3.91 1.81 -2.49
N ALA A 11 -4.87 1.16 -3.15
CA ALA A 11 -5.18 1.43 -4.56
C ALA A 11 -5.71 2.85 -4.77
N ARG A 12 -6.51 3.37 -3.84
CA ARG A 12 -7.04 4.75 -3.91
C ARG A 12 -5.97 5.81 -3.77
N ALA A 13 -4.91 5.55 -3.00
CA ALA A 13 -3.81 6.50 -2.82
C ALA A 13 -3.16 6.91 -4.14
N VAL A 14 -3.16 6.01 -5.14
CA VAL A 14 -2.64 6.25 -6.50
C VAL A 14 -3.76 6.49 -7.52
N GLY A 15 -4.99 6.76 -7.07
CA GLY A 15 -6.11 7.14 -7.92
C GLY A 15 -6.78 5.98 -8.68
N TYR A 16 -6.51 4.72 -8.33
CA TYR A 16 -7.18 3.59 -8.98
C TYR A 16 -8.63 3.44 -8.56
N ARG A 17 -9.48 3.07 -9.53
CA ARG A 17 -10.84 2.61 -9.25
C ARG A 17 -10.81 1.15 -8.84
N THR A 18 -11.40 0.84 -7.70
CA THR A 18 -11.38 -0.50 -7.11
C THR A 18 -12.72 -1.21 -7.26
N ALA A 19 -12.69 -2.48 -7.65
CA ALA A 19 -13.80 -3.41 -7.48
C ALA A 19 -13.30 -4.61 -6.66
N SER A 20 -14.11 -5.14 -5.77
CA SER A 20 -13.73 -6.27 -4.92
C SER A 20 -14.71 -7.43 -5.03
N ASP A 21 -14.18 -8.66 -5.04
CA ASP A 21 -14.97 -9.87 -4.81
C ASP A 21 -14.60 -10.49 -3.45
N ALA A 22 -15.17 -11.67 -3.13
CA ALA A 22 -14.94 -12.34 -1.84
C ALA A 22 -13.47 -12.69 -1.55
N ARG A 23 -12.58 -12.67 -2.55
CA ARG A 23 -11.18 -13.11 -2.43
C ARG A 23 -10.17 -12.09 -2.97
N ASN A 24 -10.59 -11.14 -3.81
CA ASN A 24 -9.68 -10.32 -4.61
C ASN A 24 -10.09 -8.86 -4.66
N VAL A 25 -9.10 -7.99 -4.82
CA VAL A 25 -9.27 -6.59 -5.24
C VAL A 25 -8.81 -6.49 -6.68
N TRP A 26 -9.57 -5.76 -7.48
CA TRP A 26 -9.33 -5.48 -8.88
C TRP A 26 -9.20 -3.97 -9.04
N ILE A 27 -8.15 -3.54 -9.73
CA ILE A 27 -7.96 -2.13 -10.09
C ILE A 27 -8.18 -1.95 -11.58
N ALA A 28 -8.80 -0.83 -11.93
CA ALA A 28 -8.80 -0.31 -13.27
C ALA A 28 -7.93 0.93 -13.35
N ASP A 29 -7.25 1.11 -14.49
CA ASP A 29 -6.62 2.37 -14.85
C ASP A 29 -7.63 3.53 -14.92
N SER A 30 -7.11 4.75 -15.03
CA SER A 30 -7.91 5.96 -15.01
C SER A 30 -8.97 5.99 -16.11
N ASP A 31 -8.68 5.45 -17.29
CA ASP A 31 -9.64 5.33 -18.41
C ASP A 31 -10.58 4.12 -18.30
N GLY A 32 -10.31 3.17 -17.40
CA GLY A 32 -11.16 2.01 -17.12
C GLY A 32 -11.05 0.90 -18.16
N THR A 33 -10.03 0.95 -19.02
CA THR A 33 -9.86 0.00 -20.13
C THR A 33 -9.14 -1.28 -19.72
N ARG A 34 -8.35 -1.24 -18.65
CA ARG A 34 -7.59 -2.40 -18.18
C ARG A 34 -7.88 -2.72 -16.72
N THR A 35 -8.56 -3.84 -16.50
CA THR A 35 -8.74 -4.39 -15.15
C THR A 35 -7.68 -5.45 -14.86
N VAL A 36 -6.91 -5.25 -13.79
CA VAL A 36 -5.94 -6.23 -13.30
C VAL A 36 -6.19 -6.56 -11.84
N ARG A 37 -5.81 -7.78 -11.43
CA ARG A 37 -5.83 -8.18 -10.02
C ARG A 37 -4.80 -7.35 -9.26
N PHE A 38 -5.26 -6.69 -8.21
CA PHE A 38 -4.42 -5.95 -7.28
C PHE A 38 -4.06 -6.82 -6.08
N CYS A 39 -2.80 -7.23 -5.98
CA CYS A 39 -2.31 -8.08 -4.90
C CYS A 39 -0.87 -7.74 -4.48
N PRO A 40 -0.55 -6.47 -4.13
CA PRO A 40 0.78 -6.06 -3.70
C PRO A 40 1.27 -6.75 -2.41
N LEU A 41 0.40 -7.43 -1.65
CA LEU A 41 0.83 -8.26 -0.51
C LEU A 41 1.61 -9.51 -0.94
N ASP A 42 1.36 -10.00 -2.15
CA ASP A 42 2.01 -11.20 -2.72
C ASP A 42 2.87 -10.88 -3.96
N ASP A 43 2.56 -9.80 -4.67
CA ASP A 43 3.28 -9.34 -5.86
C ASP A 43 4.23 -8.19 -5.51
N SER A 44 5.54 -8.45 -5.64
CA SER A 44 6.57 -7.45 -5.31
C SER A 44 6.64 -6.32 -6.33
N GLY A 45 6.25 -6.55 -7.59
CA GLY A 45 6.23 -5.51 -8.62
C GLY A 45 5.13 -4.48 -8.34
N GLN A 46 3.94 -4.93 -7.94
CA GLN A 46 2.86 -4.02 -7.55
C GLN A 46 3.20 -3.25 -6.27
N ALA A 47 3.82 -3.90 -5.28
CA ALA A 47 4.29 -3.20 -4.08
C ALA A 47 5.35 -2.15 -4.41
N PHE A 48 6.29 -2.47 -5.30
CA PHE A 48 7.31 -1.51 -5.71
C PHE A 48 6.72 -0.33 -6.49
N ALA A 49 5.77 -0.58 -7.39
CA ALA A 49 5.05 0.48 -8.09
C ALA A 49 4.38 1.46 -7.11
N LEU A 50 3.68 0.96 -6.07
CA LEU A 50 3.12 1.82 -5.02
C LEU A 50 4.17 2.68 -4.33
N ALA A 51 5.34 2.12 -4.03
CA ALA A 51 6.40 2.87 -3.38
C ALA A 51 6.93 4.01 -4.27
N VAL A 52 7.02 3.78 -5.58
CA VAL A 52 7.48 4.79 -6.54
C VAL A 52 6.40 5.84 -6.80
N ASP A 53 5.17 5.42 -7.07
CA ASP A 53 4.06 6.30 -7.43
C ASP A 53 3.67 7.26 -6.29
N LEU A 54 3.88 6.83 -5.04
CA LEU A 54 3.59 7.61 -3.83
C LEU A 54 4.84 8.27 -3.22
N ASP A 55 5.99 8.17 -3.88
CA ASP A 55 7.27 8.69 -3.41
C ASP A 55 7.58 8.29 -1.95
N LEU A 56 7.57 6.98 -1.68
CA LEU A 56 7.82 6.43 -0.35
C LEU A 56 9.31 6.18 -0.13
N ASN A 57 9.81 6.66 1.01
CA ASN A 57 11.07 6.20 1.58
C ASN A 57 10.90 4.78 2.13
N VAL A 58 11.60 3.81 1.55
CA VAL A 58 11.61 2.40 1.99
C VAL A 58 13.00 2.02 2.46
N PHE A 59 13.14 1.62 3.73
CA PHE A 59 14.42 1.24 4.30
C PHE A 59 14.31 0.09 5.30
N HIS A 60 15.47 -0.45 5.66
CA HIS A 60 15.60 -1.63 6.50
C HIS A 60 16.52 -1.34 7.68
N ALA A 61 16.01 -1.50 8.90
CA ALA A 61 16.79 -1.33 10.13
C ALA A 61 16.24 -2.23 11.24
N ALA A 62 17.06 -2.62 12.21
CA ALA A 62 16.64 -3.34 13.41
C ALA A 62 15.66 -4.52 13.15
N ASN A 63 15.93 -5.36 12.14
CA ASN A 63 15.09 -6.49 11.73
C ASN A 63 13.64 -6.13 11.34
N CYS A 64 13.44 -4.90 10.87
CA CYS A 64 12.16 -4.38 10.41
C CYS A 64 12.30 -3.77 9.00
N ALA A 65 11.17 -3.72 8.30
CA ALA A 65 10.98 -2.90 7.11
C ALA A 65 10.17 -1.66 7.50
N TYR A 66 10.54 -0.54 6.90
CA TYR A 66 9.92 0.76 7.12
C TYR A 66 9.47 1.33 5.79
N ALA A 67 8.32 1.98 5.77
CA ALA A 67 7.81 2.75 4.64
C ALA A 67 7.10 4.02 5.15
N MET A 68 7.40 5.17 4.53
CA MET A 68 6.81 6.47 4.85
C MET A 68 6.89 7.40 3.65
N PRO A 69 6.03 8.42 3.52
CA PRO A 69 6.19 9.44 2.48
C PRO A 69 7.55 10.15 2.59
N SER A 70 8.13 10.55 1.46
CA SER A 70 9.46 11.19 1.41
C SER A 70 9.54 12.51 2.18
N GLU A 71 8.47 13.30 2.15
CA GLU A 71 8.37 14.61 2.79
C GLU A 71 7.81 14.56 4.24
N ASP A 72 7.52 13.36 4.76
CA ASP A 72 6.96 13.19 6.10
C ASP A 72 8.04 13.26 7.20
N ASP A 73 7.69 13.80 8.36
CA ASP A 73 8.59 13.92 9.52
C ASP A 73 8.79 12.60 10.29
N GLY A 74 8.20 11.49 9.81
CA GLY A 74 8.23 10.18 10.43
C GLY A 74 6.96 9.85 11.20
N SER A 75 6.01 10.78 11.31
CA SER A 75 4.73 10.56 11.98
C SER A 75 3.84 9.51 11.28
N ASN A 76 4.01 9.30 9.98
CA ASN A 76 3.26 8.31 9.20
C ASN A 76 4.07 7.03 8.90
N GLU A 77 5.16 6.80 9.64
CA GLU A 77 6.02 5.63 9.45
C GLU A 77 5.29 4.30 9.70
N GLN A 78 5.36 3.42 8.70
CA GLN A 78 4.87 2.05 8.81
C GLN A 78 6.01 1.08 9.06
N ARG A 79 6.07 0.55 10.28
CA ARG A 79 7.07 -0.44 10.70
C ARG A 79 6.50 -1.85 10.71
N VAL A 80 7.21 -2.79 10.07
CA VAL A 80 6.87 -4.22 10.06
C VAL A 80 8.08 -5.08 10.40
N SER A 81 7.97 -5.89 11.46
CA SER A 81 8.99 -6.87 11.86
C SER A 81 9.10 -8.04 10.88
N TYR A 82 10.32 -8.47 10.55
CA TYR A 82 10.56 -9.64 9.69
C TYR A 82 9.99 -10.91 10.29
N ALA A 83 10.18 -11.12 11.60
CA ALA A 83 9.71 -12.32 12.28
C ALA A 83 8.18 -12.40 12.27
N ALA A 84 7.50 -11.28 12.58
CA ALA A 84 6.05 -11.21 12.59
C ALA A 84 5.44 -11.42 11.18
N ALA A 85 6.12 -10.91 10.14
CA ALA A 85 5.66 -11.07 8.77
C ALA A 85 5.99 -12.43 8.15
N GLY A 86 6.91 -13.21 8.75
CA GLY A 86 7.41 -14.46 8.18
C GLY A 86 8.49 -14.27 7.11
N GLY A 87 9.22 -13.15 7.13
CA GLY A 87 10.37 -12.90 6.26
C GLY A 87 10.49 -11.46 5.79
N LYS A 88 11.71 -11.08 5.37
CA LYS A 88 12.05 -9.72 4.94
C LYS A 88 11.22 -9.24 3.75
N TYR A 89 11.03 -10.07 2.73
CA TYR A 89 10.24 -9.71 1.55
C TYR A 89 8.78 -9.39 1.89
N LYS A 90 8.14 -10.25 2.69
CA LYS A 90 6.75 -10.05 3.11
C LYS A 90 6.60 -8.83 4.02
N ALA A 91 7.56 -8.60 4.92
CA ALA A 91 7.57 -7.39 5.75
C ALA A 91 7.68 -6.11 4.90
N THR A 92 8.54 -6.12 3.88
CA THR A 92 8.75 -4.97 2.99
C THR A 92 7.48 -4.60 2.24
N ARG A 93 6.84 -5.58 1.59
CA ARG A 93 5.58 -5.35 0.89
C ARG A 93 4.48 -4.87 1.83
N LEU A 94 4.37 -5.48 3.02
CA LEU A 94 3.35 -5.08 3.99
C LEU A 94 3.57 -3.66 4.52
N ALA A 95 4.81 -3.23 4.75
CA ALA A 95 5.11 -1.86 5.16
C ALA A 95 4.67 -0.86 4.09
N ILE A 96 5.05 -1.09 2.84
CA ILE A 96 4.65 -0.24 1.70
C ILE A 96 3.13 -0.17 1.56
N VAL A 97 2.45 -1.32 1.56
CA VAL A 97 1.00 -1.38 1.38
C VAL A 97 0.26 -0.68 2.53
N ARG A 98 0.75 -0.79 3.77
CA ARG A 98 0.20 -0.04 4.91
C ARG A 98 0.40 1.46 4.73
N ALA A 99 1.56 1.90 4.27
CA ALA A 99 1.84 3.33 4.11
C ALA A 99 0.93 3.93 3.03
N ALA A 100 0.82 3.23 1.89
CA ALA A 100 -0.12 3.57 0.84
C ALA A 100 -1.57 3.64 1.35
N ALA A 101 -2.01 2.67 2.14
CA ALA A 101 -3.36 2.67 2.68
C ALA A 101 -3.65 3.84 3.63
N GLU A 102 -2.68 4.25 4.46
CA GLU A 102 -2.86 5.42 5.32
C GLU A 102 -2.95 6.73 4.52
N ILE A 103 -2.16 6.87 3.44
CA ILE A 103 -2.31 8.00 2.49
C ILE A 103 -3.71 7.99 1.86
N GLY A 104 -4.15 6.84 1.36
CA GLY A 104 -5.49 6.69 0.76
C GLY A 104 -6.62 6.96 1.76
N ARG A 105 -6.43 6.60 3.04
CA ARG A 105 -7.36 6.94 4.13
C ARG A 105 -7.42 8.44 4.37
N ALA A 106 -6.28 9.12 4.40
CA ALA A 106 -6.21 10.56 4.61
C ALA A 106 -6.88 11.34 3.46
N ALA A 107 -6.72 10.89 2.21
CA ALA A 107 -7.40 11.49 1.06
C ALA A 107 -8.93 11.46 1.21
N LEU A 108 -9.51 10.34 1.66
CA LEU A 108 -10.96 10.22 1.90
C LEU A 108 -11.48 11.17 2.98
N ALA A 109 -10.67 11.48 4.00
CA ALA A 109 -11.07 12.41 5.05
C ALA A 109 -11.15 13.86 4.55
N GLN A 110 -10.44 14.21 3.48
CA GLN A 110 -10.44 15.56 2.90
C GLN A 110 -11.54 15.78 1.85
N GLU A 111 -11.99 14.72 1.17
CA GLU A 111 -13.10 14.79 0.19
C GLU A 111 -14.49 14.89 0.83
N GLY A 112 -14.61 14.56 2.13
CA GLY A 112 -15.87 14.58 2.89
C GLY A 112 -16.08 15.81 3.78
N SER A 113 -15.19 16.81 3.72
CA SER A 113 -15.25 18.07 4.48
C SER A 113 -15.61 19.27 3.60
#